data_AF-A0A9P9PSS5-F1
#
_entry.id   AF-A0A9P9PSS5-F1
#
_cell.length_a   1.000
_cell.length_b   1.000
_cell.length_c   1.000
_cell.angle_alpha   90.00
_cell.angle_beta   90.00
_cell.angle_gamma   90.00
#
_symmetry.space_group_name_H-M   'P 1'
#
loop_
_entity.id
_entity.type
_entity.pdbx_description
1 polymer ?
#
loop_
_entity_poly.entity_id
_entity_poly.type
_entity_poly.pdbx_seq_one_letter_code
_entity_poly.pdbx_strand_id
1 'polypeptide(L)'
;MLTIISHCSSADCLTPKGFTFMRVKFGENTWIDAYNLHADAGTTAADLVARASNLRQVSNYIKTYSIGNPVIVFGDSNTRYTRASDIPAIFSTDNGMTDAWVQLVRAGVAPVGGSDALVCENPSTVTTCETVDKVWYRGSPAVSLQATKFQYAGNMFLQENGDILSDHNPVLVDFSWSSSAQLRAGAVFGGEYGTWYNDLGTVASLGSAQVSSVTLRGASRLDAISLTLSSGQTLSHGGTGGTATTLSLNSGERLVGATLCSGEKDGMTRIFYAQLRTSAGRSISSGTKTSVCVERAVEAGWGIVGALGRSGTEVDQLGFVFGKA
;
A
#
# COMPACT_ATOMS: atom_id res chain seq x y z
N MET A 1 -4.58 10.21 12.29
CA MET A 1 -3.48 9.56 13.03
C MET A 1 -4.06 8.33 13.72
N LEU A 2 -3.53 7.15 13.49
CA LEU A 2 -3.90 5.97 14.27
C LEU A 2 -3.06 5.98 15.54
N THR A 3 -3.73 6.04 16.69
CA THR A 3 -3.10 6.00 18.00
C THR A 3 -2.58 4.59 18.26
N ILE A 4 -1.38 4.51 18.79
CA ILE A 4 -0.74 3.27 19.17
C ILE A 4 -0.56 3.28 20.70
N ILE A 5 -0.60 2.10 21.33
CA ILE A 5 -0.24 1.92 22.74
C ILE A 5 1.15 2.50 22.99
N SER A 6 1.24 3.52 23.84
CA SER A 6 2.47 4.13 24.32
C SER A 6 2.64 3.85 25.81
N HIS A 7 3.88 3.75 26.28
CA HIS A 7 4.18 3.79 27.70
C HIS A 7 4.64 5.20 28.05
N CYS A 8 3.94 5.88 28.95
CA CYS A 8 4.33 7.22 29.37
C CYS A 8 5.55 7.12 30.29
N SER A 9 6.74 7.19 29.69
CA SER A 9 8.00 7.42 30.38
C SER A 9 8.83 8.45 29.58
N SER A 10 9.59 9.33 30.25
CA SER A 10 10.44 10.33 29.58
C SER A 10 9.68 11.19 28.54
N ALA A 11 10.27 11.39 27.35
CA ALA A 11 9.68 12.15 26.24
C ALA A 11 8.42 11.50 25.64
N ASP A 12 8.12 10.23 25.95
CA ASP A 12 6.93 9.54 25.45
C ASP A 12 5.63 10.09 26.05
N CYS A 13 5.72 10.81 27.19
CA CYS A 13 4.60 11.54 27.77
C CYS A 13 4.28 12.88 27.06
N LEU A 14 5.18 13.38 26.20
CA LEU A 14 5.05 14.71 25.59
C LEU A 14 4.20 14.70 24.31
N THR A 15 4.00 13.53 23.69
CA THR A 15 3.19 13.40 22.47
C THR A 15 2.61 11.99 22.33
N PRO A 16 1.34 11.85 21.87
CA PRO A 16 0.80 10.55 21.49
C PRO A 16 1.67 9.87 20.42
N LYS A 17 1.90 8.56 20.59
CA LYS A 17 2.59 7.73 19.60
C LYS A 17 1.61 7.17 18.59
N GLY A 18 2.07 7.05 17.35
CA GLY A 18 1.15 6.76 16.26
C GLY A 18 1.78 6.70 14.90
N PHE A 19 0.94 6.46 13.92
CA PHE A 19 1.30 6.60 12.51
C PHE A 19 0.19 7.27 11.71
N THR A 20 0.58 7.83 10.57
CA THR A 20 -0.32 8.29 9.52
C THR A 20 -0.13 7.41 8.29
N PHE A 21 -1.23 7.09 7.63
CA PHE A 21 -1.26 6.38 6.36
C PHE A 21 -1.73 7.32 5.26
N MET A 22 -1.04 7.32 4.13
CA MET A 22 -1.41 8.08 2.94
C MET A 22 -1.21 7.20 1.70
N ARG A 23 -2.17 7.22 0.77
CA ARG A 23 -1.96 6.69 -0.58
C ARG A 23 -1.57 7.82 -1.51
N VAL A 24 -0.29 7.89 -1.85
CA VAL A 24 0.31 9.01 -2.59
C VAL A 24 0.39 8.67 -4.07
N LYS A 25 -0.13 9.56 -4.91
CA LYS A 25 0.10 9.52 -6.36
C LYS A 25 1.41 10.22 -6.69
N PHE A 26 2.39 9.47 -7.19
CA PHE A 26 3.73 9.98 -7.50
C PHE A 26 4.11 9.83 -8.98
N GLY A 27 3.19 9.28 -9.79
CA GLY A 27 3.28 9.23 -11.24
C GLY A 27 1.90 9.08 -11.88
N GLU A 28 1.84 9.09 -13.21
CA GLU A 28 0.59 8.78 -13.91
C GLU A 28 0.17 7.35 -13.60
N ASN A 29 -1.05 7.17 -13.07
CA ASN A 29 -1.58 5.88 -12.63
C ASN A 29 -0.64 5.05 -11.73
N THR A 30 0.23 5.73 -10.97
CA THR A 30 1.25 5.09 -10.13
C THR A 30 1.14 5.61 -8.71
N TRP A 31 0.90 4.70 -7.77
CA TRP A 31 0.57 5.00 -6.37
C TRP A 31 1.45 4.25 -5.40
N ILE A 32 1.74 4.86 -4.26
CA ILE A 32 2.50 4.26 -3.17
C ILE A 32 1.80 4.49 -1.84
N ASP A 33 1.78 3.45 -1.02
CA ASP A 33 1.24 3.51 0.32
C ASP A 33 2.36 3.95 1.28
N ALA A 34 2.21 5.15 1.83
CA ALA A 34 3.20 5.82 2.65
C ALA A 34 2.76 5.82 4.13
N TYR A 35 3.64 5.32 5.00
CA TYR A 35 3.45 5.26 6.44
C TYR A 35 4.51 6.10 7.12
N ASN A 36 4.08 7.19 7.77
CA ASN A 36 4.95 7.98 8.65
C ASN A 36 4.60 7.63 10.10
N LEU A 37 5.59 7.22 10.90
CA LEU A 37 5.37 6.81 12.29
C LEU A 37 6.27 7.56 13.27
N HIS A 38 5.82 7.57 14.52
CA HIS A 38 6.61 7.93 15.69
C HIS A 38 6.32 6.89 16.78
N ALA A 39 7.29 6.00 17.04
CA ALA A 39 7.17 4.93 18.02
C ALA A 39 7.74 5.33 19.39
N ASP A 40 7.51 4.51 20.40
CA ASP A 40 7.99 4.70 21.78
C ASP A 40 9.53 4.81 21.87
N ALA A 41 10.04 5.87 22.51
CA ALA A 41 11.43 6.32 22.45
C ALA A 41 12.30 5.82 23.61
N GLY A 42 11.68 5.49 24.74
CA GLY A 42 12.40 5.03 25.92
C GLY A 42 13.14 3.69 25.74
N THR A 43 13.99 3.39 26.71
CA THR A 43 14.82 2.17 26.74
C THR A 43 14.58 1.29 27.96
N THR A 44 13.58 1.60 28.80
CA THR A 44 13.14 0.67 29.85
C THR A 44 12.48 -0.55 29.21
N ALA A 45 12.40 -1.67 29.93
CA ALA A 45 11.76 -2.88 29.41
C ALA A 45 10.31 -2.65 28.90
N ALA A 46 9.57 -1.75 29.55
CA ALA A 46 8.22 -1.38 29.14
C ALA A 46 8.21 -0.62 27.81
N ASP A 47 9.15 0.30 27.61
CA ASP A 47 9.30 1.06 26.36
C ASP A 47 9.67 0.12 25.19
N LEU A 48 10.57 -0.86 25.42
CA LEU A 48 10.94 -1.86 24.41
C LEU A 48 9.69 -2.67 23.96
N VAL A 49 8.86 -3.08 24.92
CA VAL A 49 7.61 -3.81 24.65
C VAL A 49 6.60 -2.93 23.91
N ALA A 50 6.46 -1.66 24.32
CA ALA A 50 5.59 -0.70 23.66
C ALA A 50 6.03 -0.48 22.21
N ARG A 51 7.30 -0.13 21.96
CA ARG A 51 7.85 0.05 20.61
C ARG A 51 7.68 -1.19 19.73
N ALA A 52 7.94 -2.38 20.25
CA ALA A 52 7.70 -3.62 19.50
C ALA A 52 6.21 -3.78 19.14
N SER A 53 5.29 -3.45 20.05
CA SER A 53 3.85 -3.40 19.75
C SER A 53 3.54 -2.36 18.68
N ASN A 54 4.20 -1.20 18.69
CA ASN A 54 4.00 -0.14 17.69
C ASN A 54 4.35 -0.63 16.28
N LEU A 55 5.53 -1.22 16.09
CA LEU A 55 5.97 -1.71 14.79
C LEU A 55 5.10 -2.88 14.29
N ARG A 56 4.65 -3.77 15.18
CA ARG A 56 3.68 -4.83 14.82
C ARG A 56 2.33 -4.26 14.37
N GLN A 57 1.85 -3.19 14.99
CA GLN A 57 0.60 -2.54 14.56
C GLN A 57 0.72 -1.97 13.16
N VAL A 58 1.82 -1.29 12.83
CA VAL A 58 2.09 -0.81 11.46
C VAL A 58 2.21 -2.00 10.49
N SER A 59 2.97 -3.03 10.85
CA SER A 59 3.13 -4.26 10.06
C SER A 59 1.79 -4.93 9.72
N ASN A 60 0.90 -5.07 10.71
CA ASN A 60 -0.43 -5.63 10.54
C ASN A 60 -1.33 -4.73 9.69
N TYR A 61 -1.25 -3.41 9.87
CA TYR A 61 -2.01 -2.47 9.07
C TYR A 61 -1.60 -2.55 7.58
N ILE A 62 -0.31 -2.68 7.28
CA ILE A 62 0.19 -2.88 5.91
C ILE A 62 -0.38 -4.17 5.30
N LYS A 63 -0.41 -5.28 6.05
CA LYS A 63 -1.00 -6.56 5.59
C LYS A 63 -2.47 -6.40 5.19
N THR A 64 -3.22 -5.61 5.95
CA THR A 64 -4.66 -5.40 5.71
C THR A 64 -4.93 -4.39 4.60
N TYR A 65 -4.24 -3.25 4.57
CA TYR A 65 -4.64 -2.09 3.76
C TYR A 65 -3.73 -1.78 2.57
N SER A 66 -2.61 -2.49 2.45
CA SER A 66 -1.62 -2.29 1.38
C SER A 66 -1.24 -3.57 0.64
N ILE A 67 -2.09 -4.61 0.72
CA ILE A 67 -1.91 -5.79 -0.13
C ILE A 67 -1.90 -5.37 -1.61
N GLY A 68 -0.94 -5.90 -2.36
CA GLY A 68 -0.74 -5.59 -3.78
C GLY A 68 -0.13 -4.21 -4.09
N ASN A 69 0.01 -3.31 -3.12
CA ASN A 69 0.58 -1.97 -3.36
C ASN A 69 2.07 -1.91 -3.03
N PRO A 70 2.83 -1.03 -3.70
CA PRO A 70 4.15 -0.66 -3.22
C PRO A 70 3.99 0.16 -1.93
N VAL A 71 4.95 0.02 -1.01
CA VAL A 71 4.86 0.58 0.34
C VAL A 71 6.18 1.23 0.73
N ILE A 72 6.13 2.38 1.39
CA ILE A 72 7.24 2.96 2.15
C ILE A 72 6.79 3.21 3.59
N VAL A 73 7.61 2.79 4.55
CA VAL A 73 7.47 3.09 5.98
C VAL A 73 8.68 3.91 6.38
N PHE A 74 8.44 5.07 7.00
CA PHE A 74 9.48 6.01 7.41
C PHE A 74 9.08 6.74 8.70
N GLY A 75 10.01 7.54 9.22
CA GLY A 75 9.82 8.34 10.43
C GLY A 75 10.63 7.81 11.61
N ASP A 76 10.27 8.29 12.79
CA ASP A 76 10.96 7.93 14.03
C ASP A 76 10.46 6.59 14.55
N SER A 77 11.16 5.53 14.16
CA SER A 77 10.83 4.18 14.58
C SER A 77 11.38 3.81 15.95
N ASN A 78 12.21 4.68 16.54
CA ASN A 78 12.90 4.49 17.81
C ASN A 78 13.66 3.16 17.98
N THR A 79 13.86 2.41 16.90
CA THR A 79 14.34 1.03 16.89
C THR A 79 15.74 0.90 16.31
N ARG A 80 16.54 -0.04 16.83
CA ARG A 80 17.88 -0.37 16.35
C ARG A 80 18.01 -1.87 16.11
N TYR A 81 18.77 -2.25 15.10
CA TYR A 81 19.18 -3.63 14.86
C TYR A 81 20.15 -4.12 15.93
N THR A 82 21.04 -3.26 16.46
CA THR A 82 21.95 -3.67 17.54
C THR A 82 21.27 -3.85 18.90
N ARG A 83 20.04 -3.35 19.09
CA ARG A 83 19.33 -3.47 20.38
C ARG A 83 18.60 -4.81 20.45
N ALA A 84 18.97 -5.66 21.42
CA ALA A 84 18.51 -7.05 21.48
C ALA A 84 16.98 -7.25 21.52
N SER A 85 16.23 -6.36 22.16
CA SER A 85 14.77 -6.48 22.29
C SER A 85 13.98 -5.74 21.21
N ASP A 86 14.67 -5.01 20.32
CA ASP A 86 14.03 -4.33 19.21
C ASP A 86 13.73 -5.30 18.06
N ILE A 87 12.73 -4.95 17.24
CA ILE A 87 12.25 -5.81 16.15
C ILE A 87 12.19 -5.11 14.79
N PRO A 88 13.22 -4.34 14.36
CA PRO A 88 13.19 -3.63 13.07
C PRO A 88 12.98 -4.57 11.87
N ALA A 89 13.39 -5.84 12.00
CA ALA A 89 13.19 -6.88 10.98
C ALA A 89 11.73 -7.30 10.77
N ILE A 90 10.76 -6.81 11.58
CA ILE A 90 9.35 -7.19 11.42
C ILE A 90 8.82 -6.87 10.03
N PHE A 91 9.19 -5.72 9.44
CA PHE A 91 8.72 -5.34 8.10
C PHE A 91 9.31 -6.23 6.99
N SER A 92 10.56 -6.69 7.13
CA SER A 92 11.12 -7.68 6.21
C SER A 92 10.46 -9.05 6.35
N THR A 93 10.29 -9.53 7.58
CA THR A 93 9.73 -10.88 7.85
C THR A 93 8.27 -10.99 7.48
N ASP A 94 7.48 -9.97 7.81
CA ASP A 94 6.02 -10.04 7.70
C ASP A 94 5.47 -9.43 6.41
N ASN A 95 6.22 -8.52 5.79
CA ASN A 95 5.76 -7.71 4.68
C ASN A 95 6.70 -7.75 3.47
N GLY A 96 7.77 -8.54 3.50
CA GLY A 96 8.72 -8.65 2.38
C GLY A 96 9.37 -7.30 2.03
N MET A 97 9.51 -6.42 3.02
CA MET A 97 10.12 -5.11 2.84
C MET A 97 11.63 -5.15 3.03
N THR A 98 12.32 -4.17 2.46
CA THR A 98 13.76 -3.97 2.59
C THR A 98 14.03 -2.69 3.38
N ASP A 99 14.93 -2.74 4.34
CA ASP A 99 15.47 -1.54 5.00
C ASP A 99 16.58 -0.93 4.13
N ALA A 100 16.45 0.35 3.78
CA ALA A 100 17.39 1.03 2.88
C ALA A 100 18.81 1.15 3.45
N TRP A 101 18.96 1.36 4.76
CA TRP A 101 20.26 1.42 5.42
C TRP A 101 20.93 0.04 5.44
N VAL A 102 20.18 -1.00 5.81
CA VAL A 102 20.70 -2.38 5.79
C VAL A 102 21.14 -2.76 4.38
N GLN A 103 20.32 -2.47 3.37
CA GLN A 103 20.63 -2.80 1.99
C GLN A 103 21.88 -2.07 1.50
N LEU A 104 21.91 -0.74 1.60
CA LEU A 104 22.91 0.08 0.93
C LEU A 104 24.19 0.26 1.74
N VAL A 105 24.10 0.35 3.07
CA VAL A 105 25.25 0.61 3.95
C VAL A 105 25.81 -0.69 4.54
N ARG A 106 24.95 -1.67 4.82
CA ARG A 106 25.34 -2.96 5.43
C ARG A 106 25.37 -4.12 4.43
N ALA A 107 25.31 -3.84 3.13
CA ALA A 107 25.33 -4.84 2.06
C ALA A 107 24.29 -5.96 2.25
N GLY A 108 23.11 -5.61 2.76
CA GLY A 108 22.01 -6.55 3.02
C GLY A 108 22.12 -7.35 4.33
N VAL A 109 23.18 -7.17 5.11
CA VAL A 109 23.43 -7.92 6.35
C VAL A 109 23.19 -7.03 7.58
N ALA A 110 22.02 -7.18 8.19
CA ALA A 110 21.67 -6.44 9.40
C ALA A 110 22.63 -6.77 10.57
N PRO A 111 22.94 -5.78 11.46
CA PRO A 111 23.59 -6.06 12.73
C PRO A 111 22.85 -7.12 13.56
N VAL A 112 23.60 -7.87 14.37
CA VAL A 112 23.03 -8.85 15.31
C VAL A 112 22.52 -8.12 16.55
N GLY A 113 21.28 -8.39 16.95
CA GLY A 113 20.71 -7.85 18.19
C GLY A 113 21.55 -8.22 19.42
N GLY A 114 21.85 -7.23 20.24
CA GLY A 114 22.73 -7.36 21.41
C GLY A 114 24.22 -7.08 21.14
N SER A 115 24.59 -6.79 19.90
CA SER A 115 25.94 -6.29 19.60
C SER A 115 26.13 -4.84 20.06
N ASP A 116 27.39 -4.38 20.10
CA ASP A 116 27.73 -3.02 20.49
C ASP A 116 26.97 -1.98 19.65
N ALA A 117 26.55 -0.91 20.32
CA ALA A 117 25.84 0.18 19.66
C ALA A 117 26.74 0.87 18.62
N LEU A 118 26.23 1.02 17.39
CA LEU A 118 26.88 1.78 16.33
C LEU A 118 26.52 3.25 16.51
N VAL A 119 27.22 3.95 17.40
CA VAL A 119 26.87 5.32 17.79
C VAL A 119 27.11 6.31 16.65
N CYS A 120 26.13 7.18 16.39
CA CYS A 120 26.25 8.29 15.45
C CYS A 120 26.53 9.60 16.19
N GLU A 121 27.35 10.46 15.58
CA GLU A 121 27.36 11.90 15.88
C GLU A 121 26.09 12.57 15.32
N ASN A 122 25.74 13.78 15.77
CA ASN A 122 24.64 14.56 15.21
C ASN A 122 25.07 16.02 15.00
N PRO A 123 25.25 16.50 13.76
CA PRO A 123 25.07 15.76 12.51
C PRO A 123 26.17 14.71 12.28
N SER A 124 25.81 13.54 11.74
CA SER A 124 26.76 12.49 11.38
C SER A 124 27.40 12.78 10.03
N THR A 125 28.72 12.62 9.95
CA THR A 125 29.49 12.69 8.69
C THR A 125 29.64 11.32 8.00
N VAL A 126 29.22 10.24 8.66
CA VAL A 126 29.30 8.87 8.16
C VAL A 126 27.94 8.18 8.21
N THR A 127 27.70 7.23 7.31
CA THR A 127 26.46 6.44 7.29
C THR A 127 26.58 5.09 7.98
N THR A 128 27.79 4.66 8.33
CA THR A 128 28.10 3.33 8.89
C THR A 128 27.61 3.13 10.33
N CYS A 129 27.31 4.21 11.05
CA CYS A 129 26.66 4.20 12.35
C CYS A 129 25.15 3.92 12.21
N GLU A 130 24.45 3.72 13.34
CA GLU A 130 23.02 3.39 13.36
C GLU A 130 22.19 4.43 14.11
N THR A 131 21.27 5.07 13.39
CA THR A 131 20.17 5.88 13.92
C THR A 131 18.92 5.05 14.22
N VAL A 132 18.00 5.63 14.98
CA VAL A 132 16.71 5.01 15.31
C VAL A 132 15.61 5.28 14.27
N ASP A 133 15.77 6.32 13.44
CA ASP A 133 14.91 6.56 12.28
C ASP A 133 15.31 5.63 11.14
N LYS A 134 14.32 5.01 10.49
CA LYS A 134 14.50 3.98 9.48
C LYS A 134 13.60 4.25 8.28
N VAL A 135 13.96 3.68 7.14
CA VAL A 135 13.14 3.68 5.93
C VAL A 135 13.07 2.26 5.39
N TRP A 136 11.88 1.67 5.45
CA TRP A 136 11.58 0.38 4.84
C TRP A 136 10.74 0.58 3.59
N TYR A 137 10.97 -0.24 2.56
CA TYR A 137 10.21 -0.15 1.33
C TYR A 137 9.97 -1.50 0.66
N ARG A 138 8.97 -1.58 -0.21
CA ARG A 138 8.80 -2.66 -1.19
C ARG A 138 8.12 -2.12 -2.46
N GLY A 139 8.44 -2.73 -3.59
CA GLY A 139 7.69 -2.53 -4.84
C GLY A 139 6.37 -3.30 -4.87
N SER A 140 5.80 -3.41 -6.06
CA SER A 140 4.66 -4.28 -6.36
C SER A 140 4.81 -4.88 -7.77
N PRO A 141 3.95 -5.83 -8.18
CA PRO A 141 4.00 -6.33 -9.55
C PRO A 141 3.77 -5.27 -10.63
N ALA A 142 3.17 -4.12 -10.29
CA ALA A 142 2.96 -3.00 -11.20
C ALA A 142 4.05 -1.92 -11.12
N VAL A 143 4.87 -1.92 -10.05
CA VAL A 143 5.83 -0.86 -9.77
C VAL A 143 7.13 -1.47 -9.21
N SER A 144 8.22 -1.37 -9.98
CA SER A 144 9.55 -1.58 -9.43
C SER A 144 9.92 -0.37 -8.56
N LEU A 145 10.51 -0.62 -7.41
CA LEU A 145 10.98 0.42 -6.49
C LEU A 145 12.28 -0.08 -5.86
N GLN A 146 13.34 0.72 -5.95
CA GLN A 146 14.66 0.34 -5.45
C GLN A 146 15.35 1.55 -4.83
N ALA A 147 15.82 1.41 -3.59
CA ALA A 147 16.67 2.44 -2.99
C ALA A 147 18.02 2.48 -3.71
N THR A 148 18.51 3.68 -4.01
CA THR A 148 19.75 3.90 -4.78
C THR A 148 20.80 4.66 -3.99
N LYS A 149 20.37 5.44 -3.00
CA LYS A 149 21.24 6.20 -2.10
C LYS A 149 20.63 6.25 -0.71
N PHE A 150 21.48 6.19 0.31
CA PHE A 150 21.14 6.43 1.69
C PHE A 150 22.13 7.45 2.27
N GLN A 151 21.64 8.47 2.98
CA GLN A 151 22.48 9.40 3.71
C GLN A 151 21.82 9.92 4.98
N TYR A 152 22.64 10.27 5.97
CA TYR A 152 22.24 11.14 7.07
C TYR A 152 22.40 12.59 6.60
N ALA A 153 21.29 13.29 6.42
CA ALA A 153 21.21 14.60 5.80
C ALA A 153 21.31 15.75 6.82
N GLY A 154 21.97 15.56 7.97
CA GLY A 154 22.00 16.52 9.07
C GLY A 154 22.34 17.96 8.66
N ASN A 155 23.32 18.14 7.77
CA ASN A 155 23.73 19.45 7.28
C ASN A 155 22.65 20.20 6.46
N MET A 156 21.62 19.51 5.96
CA MET A 156 20.49 20.14 5.28
C MET A 156 19.43 20.67 6.26
N PHE A 157 19.53 20.31 7.55
CA PHE A 157 18.54 20.59 8.60
C PHE A 157 19.21 21.21 9.83
N LEU A 158 20.05 22.22 9.59
CA LEU A 158 20.63 23.07 10.63
C LEU A 158 19.94 24.44 10.62
N GLN A 159 19.94 25.09 11.78
CA GLN A 159 19.65 26.52 11.88
C GLN A 159 20.74 27.34 11.16
N GLU A 160 20.47 28.60 10.88
CA GLU A 160 21.43 29.51 10.22
C GLU A 160 22.75 29.65 11.02
N ASN A 161 22.69 29.52 12.34
CA ASN A 161 23.85 29.56 13.23
C ASN A 161 24.61 28.21 13.32
N GLY A 162 24.16 27.17 12.62
CA GLY A 162 24.76 25.83 12.63
C GLY A 162 24.20 24.87 13.68
N ASP A 163 23.27 25.30 14.53
CA ASP A 163 22.66 24.43 15.55
C ASP A 163 21.76 23.37 14.92
N ILE A 164 21.75 22.17 15.50
CA ILE A 164 20.86 21.08 15.09
C ILE A 164 19.39 21.44 15.35
N LEU A 165 18.50 21.05 14.42
CA LEU A 165 17.04 21.20 14.56
C LEU A 165 16.36 19.99 15.24
N SER A 166 17.03 18.86 15.26
CA SER A 166 16.56 17.61 15.83
C SER A 166 17.70 16.91 16.54
N ASP A 167 17.39 16.21 17.62
CA ASP A 167 18.26 15.29 18.34
C ASP A 167 18.62 14.04 17.53
N HIS A 168 17.96 13.81 16.38
CA HIS A 168 18.28 12.75 15.43
C HIS A 168 18.87 13.30 14.12
N ASN A 169 19.62 12.44 13.43
CA ASN A 169 20.05 12.70 12.06
C ASN A 169 18.89 12.43 11.09
N PRO A 170 18.46 13.42 10.28
CA PRO A 170 17.46 13.18 9.24
C PRO A 170 17.93 12.13 8.24
N VAL A 171 17.07 11.17 7.95
CA VAL A 171 17.34 10.10 6.97
C VAL A 171 16.83 10.53 5.60
N LEU A 172 17.72 10.52 4.60
CA LEU A 172 17.34 10.73 3.19
C LEU A 172 17.65 9.47 2.37
N VAL A 173 16.67 9.03 1.60
CA VAL A 173 16.78 7.89 0.68
C VAL A 173 16.30 8.29 -0.70
N ASP A 174 17.15 8.07 -1.70
CA ASP A 174 16.78 8.27 -3.11
C ASP A 174 16.29 6.95 -3.70
N PHE A 175 15.17 6.98 -4.41
CA PHE A 175 14.59 5.80 -5.05
C PHE A 175 14.62 5.91 -6.57
N SER A 176 14.98 4.81 -7.23
CA SER A 176 14.64 4.57 -8.63
C SER A 176 13.35 3.73 -8.71
N TRP A 177 12.52 4.02 -9.69
CA TRP A 177 11.27 3.30 -9.89
C TRP A 177 10.89 3.21 -11.36
N SER A 178 10.09 2.19 -11.71
CA SER A 178 9.51 2.06 -13.04
C SER A 178 8.15 1.38 -12.97
N SER A 179 7.23 1.77 -13.86
CA SER A 179 5.98 1.03 -14.05
C SER A 179 6.22 -0.27 -14.82
N SER A 180 5.44 -1.30 -14.51
CA SER A 180 5.47 -2.57 -15.23
C SER A 180 4.94 -2.42 -16.66
N ALA A 181 5.60 -3.09 -17.60
CA ALA A 181 5.17 -3.17 -18.99
C ALA A 181 4.02 -4.18 -19.20
N GLN A 182 3.67 -4.97 -18.17
CA GLN A 182 2.70 -6.06 -18.26
C GLN A 182 1.46 -5.84 -17.41
N LEU A 183 1.60 -5.12 -16.28
CA LEU A 183 0.53 -4.91 -15.31
C LEU A 183 0.48 -3.46 -14.84
N ARG A 184 -0.74 -2.94 -14.64
CA ARG A 184 -0.96 -1.61 -14.06
C ARG A 184 -2.13 -1.66 -13.08
N ALA A 185 -2.05 -0.86 -12.01
CA ALA A 185 -3.19 -0.62 -11.12
C ALA A 185 -3.86 0.70 -11.50
N GLY A 186 -5.16 0.65 -11.80
CA GLY A 186 -5.94 1.83 -12.16
C GLY A 186 -6.40 2.63 -10.96
N ALA A 187 -6.87 3.85 -11.24
CA ALA A 187 -7.44 4.70 -10.21
C ALA A 187 -8.78 4.15 -9.66
N VAL A 188 -8.84 3.96 -8.34
CA VAL A 188 -10.06 3.63 -7.60
C VAL A 188 -11.05 4.80 -7.53
N PHE A 189 -12.33 4.48 -7.35
CA PHE A 189 -13.44 5.42 -7.19
C PHE A 189 -14.45 4.87 -6.18
N GLY A 190 -15.08 5.72 -5.37
CA GLY A 190 -16.00 5.32 -4.31
C GLY A 190 -15.52 5.71 -2.91
N GLY A 191 -16.12 5.14 -1.88
CA GLY A 191 -15.92 5.50 -0.48
C GLY A 191 -14.73 4.81 0.20
N GLU A 192 -14.39 5.28 1.40
CA GLU A 192 -13.27 4.76 2.21
C GLU A 192 -13.66 3.60 3.16
N TYR A 193 -14.92 3.15 3.10
CA TYR A 193 -15.45 2.06 3.93
C TYR A 193 -15.09 0.69 3.36
N GLY A 194 -15.50 -0.38 4.06
CA GLY A 194 -15.17 -1.75 3.67
C GLY A 194 -13.70 -2.11 3.88
N THR A 195 -13.32 -3.33 3.49
CA THR A 195 -11.96 -3.84 3.59
C THR A 195 -11.26 -3.73 2.24
N TRP A 196 -9.97 -3.34 2.26
CA TRP A 196 -9.16 -3.23 1.05
C TRP A 196 -8.94 -4.60 0.38
N TYR A 197 -9.04 -4.63 -0.94
CA TYR A 197 -8.67 -5.76 -1.78
C TYR A 197 -7.87 -5.28 -3.00
N ASN A 198 -7.00 -6.14 -3.50
CA ASN A 198 -6.22 -5.87 -4.71
C ASN A 198 -5.77 -7.17 -5.38
N ASP A 199 -6.30 -7.46 -6.56
CA ASP A 199 -6.02 -8.68 -7.31
C ASP A 199 -4.64 -8.70 -7.99
N LEU A 200 -3.90 -7.59 -7.95
CA LEU A 200 -2.65 -7.45 -8.70
C LEU A 200 -1.62 -8.55 -8.37
N GLY A 201 -1.53 -8.95 -7.10
CA GLY A 201 -0.64 -10.04 -6.67
C GLY A 201 -1.02 -11.39 -7.27
N THR A 202 -2.31 -11.73 -7.19
CA THR A 202 -2.86 -12.97 -7.77
C THR A 202 -2.69 -12.98 -9.29
N VAL A 203 -3.06 -11.90 -9.96
CA VAL A 203 -2.90 -11.74 -11.41
C VAL A 203 -1.44 -11.91 -11.83
N ALA A 204 -0.50 -11.31 -11.11
CA ALA A 204 0.93 -11.42 -11.41
C ALA A 204 1.47 -12.84 -11.31
N SER A 205 0.96 -13.65 -10.36
CA SER A 205 1.39 -15.05 -10.20
C SER A 205 0.97 -16.00 -11.33
N LEU A 206 0.01 -15.58 -12.18
CA LEU A 206 -0.56 -16.45 -13.22
C LEU A 206 0.19 -16.39 -14.55
N GLY A 207 1.12 -15.45 -14.75
CA GLY A 207 1.88 -15.26 -15.99
C GLY A 207 1.07 -14.71 -17.18
N SER A 208 -0.22 -15.02 -17.27
CA SER A 208 -1.21 -14.40 -18.17
C SER A 208 -2.58 -14.40 -17.49
N ALA A 209 -3.25 -13.25 -17.44
CA ALA A 209 -4.53 -13.09 -16.76
C ALA A 209 -5.62 -12.65 -17.74
N GLN A 210 -6.02 -13.54 -18.64
CA GLN A 210 -7.12 -13.26 -19.56
C GLN A 210 -8.46 -13.54 -18.87
N VAL A 211 -9.42 -12.62 -18.94
CA VAL A 211 -10.76 -12.80 -18.37
C VAL A 211 -11.61 -13.63 -19.32
N SER A 212 -12.23 -14.70 -18.81
CA SER A 212 -13.16 -15.56 -19.54
C SER A 212 -14.62 -15.20 -19.25
N SER A 213 -14.93 -14.66 -18.08
CA SER A 213 -16.25 -14.11 -17.78
C SER A 213 -16.20 -13.03 -16.69
N VAL A 214 -17.20 -12.16 -16.70
CA VAL A 214 -17.46 -11.18 -15.64
C VAL A 214 -18.86 -11.40 -15.09
N THR A 215 -18.97 -11.40 -13.76
CA THR A 215 -20.25 -11.43 -13.05
C THR A 215 -20.41 -10.16 -12.22
N LEU A 216 -21.53 -9.48 -12.36
CA LEU A 216 -21.92 -8.36 -11.51
C LEU A 216 -23.16 -8.74 -10.71
N ARG A 217 -23.13 -8.50 -9.40
CA ARG A 217 -24.30 -8.61 -8.52
C ARG A 217 -24.75 -7.22 -8.12
N GLY A 218 -26.03 -6.93 -8.27
CA GLY A 218 -26.55 -5.62 -7.89
C GLY A 218 -28.06 -5.53 -7.88
N ALA A 219 -28.54 -4.46 -7.24
CA ALA A 219 -29.93 -4.03 -7.22
C ALA A 219 -29.98 -2.49 -7.16
N SER A 220 -30.23 -1.92 -5.98
CA SER A 220 -30.09 -0.46 -5.77
C SER A 220 -28.63 0.00 -5.82
N ARG A 221 -27.68 -0.90 -5.53
CA ARG A 221 -26.24 -0.67 -5.53
C ARG A 221 -25.52 -1.84 -6.21
N LEU A 222 -24.20 -1.72 -6.37
CA LEU A 222 -23.36 -2.85 -6.75
C LEU A 222 -23.00 -3.65 -5.48
N ASP A 223 -23.53 -4.85 -5.37
CA ASP A 223 -23.28 -5.75 -4.24
C ASP A 223 -21.95 -6.49 -4.40
N ALA A 224 -21.60 -6.92 -5.61
CA ALA A 224 -20.34 -7.60 -5.90
C ALA A 224 -19.89 -7.54 -7.36
N ILE A 225 -18.59 -7.72 -7.55
CA ILE A 225 -17.94 -7.96 -8.84
C ILE A 225 -17.11 -9.23 -8.76
N SER A 226 -17.22 -10.08 -9.78
CA SER A 226 -16.37 -11.25 -9.95
C SER A 226 -15.82 -11.34 -11.36
N LEU A 227 -14.53 -11.63 -11.49
CA LEU A 227 -13.84 -11.91 -12.76
C LEU A 227 -13.32 -13.34 -12.73
N THR A 228 -13.78 -14.17 -13.65
CA THR A 228 -13.21 -15.51 -13.86
C THR A 228 -12.17 -15.41 -14.95
N LEU A 229 -10.96 -15.88 -14.66
CA LEU A 229 -9.84 -15.93 -15.59
C LEU A 229 -9.90 -17.20 -16.43
N SER A 230 -9.23 -17.21 -17.57
CA SER A 230 -9.09 -18.39 -18.44
C SER A 230 -8.39 -19.57 -17.76
N SER A 231 -7.61 -19.30 -16.70
CA SER A 231 -7.04 -20.32 -15.82
C SER A 231 -8.06 -21.03 -14.92
N GLY A 232 -9.31 -20.54 -14.87
CA GLY A 232 -10.35 -21.00 -13.94
C GLY A 232 -10.33 -20.29 -12.58
N GLN A 233 -9.27 -19.52 -12.27
CA GLN A 233 -9.23 -18.69 -11.06
C GLN A 233 -10.36 -17.67 -11.10
N THR A 234 -11.10 -17.54 -10.00
CA THR A 234 -12.11 -16.49 -9.84
C THR A 234 -11.63 -15.48 -8.81
N LEU A 235 -11.70 -14.21 -9.18
CA LEU A 235 -11.43 -13.04 -8.34
C LEU A 235 -12.79 -12.44 -7.99
N SER A 236 -13.15 -12.32 -6.71
CA SER A 236 -14.50 -11.89 -6.31
C SER A 236 -14.46 -11.00 -5.09
N HIS A 237 -15.17 -9.87 -5.17
CA HIS A 237 -15.20 -8.83 -4.13
C HIS A 237 -16.63 -8.31 -3.93
N GLY A 238 -16.99 -8.02 -2.68
CA GLY A 238 -18.35 -7.67 -2.29
C GLY A 238 -19.12 -8.82 -1.63
N GLY A 239 -20.42 -8.61 -1.42
CA GLY A 239 -21.28 -9.54 -0.71
C GLY A 239 -22.13 -10.44 -1.60
N THR A 240 -23.07 -11.14 -0.99
CA THR A 240 -23.97 -12.09 -1.67
C THR A 240 -25.32 -11.49 -2.05
N GLY A 241 -25.55 -10.21 -1.74
CA GLY A 241 -26.76 -9.47 -2.09
C GLY A 241 -26.93 -9.27 -3.61
N GLY A 242 -28.01 -8.59 -3.98
CA GLY A 242 -28.35 -8.29 -5.37
C GLY A 242 -28.58 -9.53 -6.26
N THR A 243 -28.96 -9.27 -7.51
CA THR A 243 -29.13 -10.31 -8.52
C THR A 243 -27.85 -10.42 -9.36
N ALA A 244 -27.35 -11.64 -9.53
CA ALA A 244 -26.19 -11.91 -10.37
C ALA A 244 -26.56 -11.85 -11.85
N THR A 245 -25.71 -11.20 -12.62
CA THR A 245 -25.70 -11.23 -14.08
C THR A 245 -24.29 -11.57 -14.54
N THR A 246 -24.16 -12.39 -15.58
CA THR A 246 -22.86 -12.86 -16.06
C THR A 246 -22.75 -12.65 -17.56
N LEU A 247 -21.59 -12.18 -18.00
CA LEU A 247 -21.21 -12.08 -19.39
C LEU A 247 -19.97 -12.95 -19.62
N SER A 248 -20.13 -14.03 -20.39
CA SER A 248 -19.01 -14.84 -20.89
C SER A 248 -18.36 -14.13 -22.09
N LEU A 249 -17.04 -14.02 -22.06
CA LEU A 249 -16.25 -13.41 -23.13
C LEU A 249 -15.97 -14.45 -24.22
N ASN A 250 -16.04 -14.01 -25.48
CA ASN A 250 -15.64 -14.83 -26.62
C ASN A 250 -14.11 -14.96 -26.66
N SER A 251 -13.61 -15.92 -27.45
CA SER A 251 -12.17 -16.07 -27.68
C SER A 251 -11.56 -14.76 -28.21
N GLY A 252 -10.49 -14.28 -27.56
CA GLY A 252 -9.79 -13.04 -27.91
C GLY A 252 -10.51 -11.74 -27.49
N GLU A 253 -11.72 -11.83 -26.94
CA GLU A 253 -12.44 -10.66 -26.42
C GLU A 253 -11.85 -10.22 -25.08
N ARG A 254 -11.83 -8.91 -24.85
CA ARG A 254 -11.26 -8.30 -23.65
C ARG A 254 -12.22 -7.28 -23.05
N LEU A 255 -12.11 -7.04 -21.75
CA LEU A 255 -12.76 -5.92 -21.08
C LEU A 255 -11.93 -4.65 -21.31
N VAL A 256 -12.49 -3.66 -22.01
CA VAL A 256 -11.76 -2.47 -22.50
C VAL A 256 -12.32 -1.14 -21.96
N GLY A 257 -13.23 -1.21 -20.99
CA GLY A 257 -13.58 -0.04 -20.21
C GLY A 257 -14.71 -0.29 -19.24
N ALA A 258 -14.95 0.71 -18.39
CA ALA A 258 -16.03 0.67 -17.43
C ALA A 258 -16.59 2.06 -17.15
N THR A 259 -17.87 2.09 -16.79
CA THR A 259 -18.53 3.26 -16.18
C THR A 259 -18.87 2.89 -14.75
N LEU A 260 -18.40 3.67 -13.78
CA LEU A 260 -18.70 3.48 -12.36
C LEU A 260 -19.47 4.69 -11.86
N CYS A 261 -20.54 4.48 -11.09
CA CYS A 261 -21.26 5.59 -10.47
C CYS A 261 -21.42 5.35 -8.97
N SER A 262 -21.19 6.42 -8.19
CA SER A 262 -21.25 6.38 -6.74
C SER A 262 -22.49 7.12 -6.22
N GLY A 263 -22.87 6.81 -4.99
CA GLY A 263 -23.92 7.51 -4.26
C GLY A 263 -23.75 7.27 -2.77
N GLU A 264 -24.58 7.91 -1.97
CA GLU A 264 -24.58 7.75 -0.52
C GLU A 264 -25.67 6.78 -0.06
N LYS A 265 -25.33 5.94 0.92
CA LYS A 265 -26.25 5.13 1.70
C LYS A 265 -25.87 5.26 3.16
N ASP A 266 -26.80 5.68 4.00
CA ASP A 266 -26.61 5.83 5.45
C ASP A 266 -25.37 6.68 5.79
N GLY A 267 -25.14 7.76 5.02
CA GLY A 267 -23.97 8.64 5.16
C GLY A 267 -22.65 8.06 4.65
N MET A 268 -22.67 6.88 4.02
CA MET A 268 -21.48 6.22 3.47
C MET A 268 -21.52 6.21 1.94
N THR A 269 -20.49 6.76 1.29
CA THR A 269 -20.33 6.67 -0.17
C THR A 269 -20.03 5.22 -0.58
N ARG A 270 -20.74 4.72 -1.60
CA ARG A 270 -20.56 3.37 -2.18
C ARG A 270 -20.70 3.37 -3.69
N ILE A 271 -20.34 2.26 -4.34
CA ILE A 271 -20.63 2.06 -5.76
C ILE A 271 -22.09 1.65 -5.93
N PHE A 272 -22.84 2.51 -6.61
CA PHE A 272 -24.25 2.28 -6.92
C PHE A 272 -24.43 1.55 -8.24
N TYR A 273 -23.51 1.74 -9.20
CA TYR A 273 -23.61 1.17 -10.53
C TYR A 273 -22.23 0.87 -11.10
N ALA A 274 -22.13 -0.24 -11.81
CA ALA A 274 -21.02 -0.52 -12.71
C ALA A 274 -21.53 -1.03 -14.06
N GLN A 275 -20.92 -0.54 -15.13
CA GLN A 275 -20.98 -1.13 -16.46
C GLN A 275 -19.56 -1.49 -16.89
N LEU A 276 -19.36 -2.69 -17.44
CA LEU A 276 -18.13 -3.06 -18.12
C LEU A 276 -18.40 -3.28 -19.60
N ARG A 277 -17.47 -2.85 -20.45
CA ARG A 277 -17.57 -2.83 -21.91
C ARG A 277 -16.45 -3.69 -22.51
N THR A 278 -16.78 -4.48 -23.53
CA THR A 278 -15.84 -5.39 -24.17
C THR A 278 -15.32 -4.86 -25.50
N SER A 279 -14.20 -5.42 -25.99
CA SER A 279 -13.65 -5.12 -27.30
C SER A 279 -14.55 -5.54 -28.47
N ALA A 280 -15.56 -6.38 -28.23
CA ALA A 280 -16.54 -6.77 -29.23
C ALA A 280 -17.81 -5.89 -29.22
N GLY A 281 -17.78 -4.75 -28.52
CA GLY A 281 -18.92 -3.83 -28.42
C GLY A 281 -20.06 -4.34 -27.53
N ARG A 282 -19.83 -5.39 -26.73
CA ARG A 282 -20.80 -5.90 -25.76
C ARG A 282 -20.59 -5.22 -24.41
N SER A 283 -21.60 -5.29 -23.55
CA SER A 283 -21.50 -4.75 -22.19
C SER A 283 -22.33 -5.55 -21.19
N ILE A 284 -21.91 -5.50 -19.93
CA ILE A 284 -22.68 -5.93 -18.77
C ILE A 284 -22.83 -4.76 -17.81
N SER A 285 -23.96 -4.66 -17.12
CA SER A 285 -24.12 -3.67 -16.05
C SER A 285 -25.01 -4.17 -14.94
N SER A 286 -24.81 -3.64 -13.73
CA SER A 286 -25.67 -3.91 -12.58
C SER A 286 -25.69 -2.72 -11.63
N GLY A 287 -26.72 -2.66 -10.79
CA GLY A 287 -26.96 -1.53 -9.88
C GLY A 287 -27.81 -0.42 -10.50
N THR A 288 -27.92 0.72 -9.81
CA THR A 288 -28.71 1.89 -10.24
C THR A 288 -27.79 3.06 -10.59
N LYS A 289 -27.83 3.51 -11.84
CA LYS A 289 -26.97 4.61 -12.32
C LYS A 289 -27.33 5.92 -11.59
N THR A 290 -26.33 6.59 -11.03
CA THR A 290 -26.47 7.90 -10.36
C THR A 290 -25.92 9.02 -11.25
N SER A 291 -25.96 10.27 -10.78
CA SER A 291 -25.37 11.42 -11.47
C SER A 291 -23.86 11.54 -11.30
N VAL A 292 -23.30 10.94 -10.25
CA VAL A 292 -21.86 11.01 -9.95
C VAL A 292 -21.18 9.78 -10.53
N CYS A 293 -20.73 9.91 -11.78
CA CYS A 293 -20.11 8.83 -12.53
C CYS A 293 -18.70 9.18 -12.98
N VAL A 294 -17.88 8.15 -13.17
CA VAL A 294 -16.58 8.24 -13.81
C VAL A 294 -16.46 7.18 -14.90
N GLU A 295 -15.81 7.57 -15.99
CA GLU A 295 -15.38 6.65 -17.03
C GLU A 295 -13.99 6.11 -16.72
N ARG A 296 -13.79 4.83 -17.03
CA ARG A 296 -12.50 4.13 -16.99
C ARG A 296 -12.22 3.62 -18.38
N ALA A 297 -11.39 4.35 -19.11
CA ALA A 297 -10.86 3.91 -20.38
C ALA A 297 -9.69 2.94 -20.15
N VAL A 298 -9.57 1.94 -21.03
CA VAL A 298 -8.41 1.05 -21.09
C VAL A 298 -7.57 1.46 -22.30
N GLU A 299 -6.26 1.58 -22.11
CA GLU A 299 -5.32 1.88 -23.20
C GLU A 299 -5.40 0.80 -24.30
N ALA A 300 -5.20 1.19 -25.55
CA ALA A 300 -5.12 0.25 -26.65
C ALA A 300 -4.04 -0.84 -26.38
N GLY A 301 -4.39 -2.10 -26.60
CA GLY A 301 -3.49 -3.23 -26.29
C GLY A 301 -3.46 -3.61 -24.80
N TRP A 302 -4.38 -3.11 -23.99
CA TRP A 302 -4.58 -3.54 -22.60
C TRP A 302 -6.01 -4.03 -22.38
N GLY A 303 -6.23 -4.75 -21.28
CA GLY A 303 -7.55 -5.19 -20.83
C GLY A 303 -7.67 -5.15 -19.31
N ILE A 304 -8.89 -5.07 -18.78
CA ILE A 304 -9.17 -5.31 -17.36
C ILE A 304 -8.99 -6.80 -17.07
N VAL A 305 -8.16 -7.11 -16.08
CA VAL A 305 -7.77 -8.50 -15.71
C VAL A 305 -7.96 -8.81 -14.23
N GLY A 306 -8.36 -7.81 -13.44
CA GLY A 306 -8.57 -7.90 -12.01
C GLY A 306 -9.21 -6.62 -11.49
N ALA A 307 -9.51 -6.58 -10.20
CA ALA A 307 -10.05 -5.41 -9.53
C ALA A 307 -9.19 -5.04 -8.30
N LEU A 308 -9.34 -3.79 -7.86
CA LEU A 308 -8.81 -3.30 -6.60
C LEU A 308 -9.79 -2.28 -6.01
N GLY A 309 -9.81 -2.12 -4.70
CA GLY A 309 -10.73 -1.21 -4.06
C GLY A 309 -11.09 -1.65 -2.66
N ARG A 310 -12.33 -1.37 -2.27
CA ARG A 310 -12.82 -1.70 -0.93
C ARG A 310 -14.23 -2.27 -1.01
N SER A 311 -14.49 -3.28 -0.19
CA SER A 311 -15.81 -3.90 -0.13
C SER A 311 -16.11 -4.51 1.23
N GLY A 312 -17.39 -4.67 1.51
CA GLY A 312 -17.92 -5.47 2.61
C GLY A 312 -19.12 -6.27 2.10
N THR A 313 -20.31 -5.97 2.63
CA THR A 313 -21.56 -6.52 2.10
C THR A 313 -21.91 -5.99 0.71
N GLU A 314 -21.36 -4.83 0.33
CA GLU A 314 -21.50 -4.18 -0.97
C GLU A 314 -20.11 -3.69 -1.43
N VAL A 315 -19.99 -3.22 -2.67
CA VAL A 315 -18.75 -2.61 -3.18
C VAL A 315 -18.71 -1.13 -2.79
N ASP A 316 -17.81 -0.77 -1.89
CA ASP A 316 -17.66 0.62 -1.42
C ASP A 316 -16.77 1.45 -2.37
N GLN A 317 -15.71 0.83 -2.89
CA GLN A 317 -14.76 1.45 -3.82
C GLN A 317 -14.26 0.45 -4.85
N LEU A 318 -14.09 0.90 -6.10
CA LEU A 318 -13.70 0.06 -7.22
C LEU A 318 -12.74 0.77 -8.17
N GLY A 319 -11.69 0.06 -8.54
CA GLY A 319 -10.75 0.32 -9.62
C GLY A 319 -10.38 -1.02 -10.27
N PHE A 320 -9.52 -0.97 -11.29
CA PHE A 320 -9.21 -2.15 -12.11
C PHE A 320 -7.72 -2.38 -12.23
N VAL A 321 -7.34 -3.65 -12.24
CA VAL A 321 -6.01 -4.08 -12.66
C VAL A 321 -6.04 -4.25 -14.17
N PHE A 322 -5.07 -3.66 -14.85
CA PHE A 322 -4.92 -3.79 -16.30
C PHE A 322 -3.75 -4.70 -16.64
N GLY A 323 -3.98 -5.61 -17.57
CA GLY A 323 -2.97 -6.50 -18.13
C GLY A 323 -2.75 -6.22 -19.60
N LYS A 324 -1.49 -6.36 -20.04
CA LYS A 324 -1.16 -6.24 -21.46
C LYS A 324 -1.71 -7.43 -22.24
N ALA A 325 -2.26 -7.11 -23.42
CA ALA A 325 -2.96 -7.99 -24.34
C ALA A 325 -2.11 -9.12 -24.95
#